data_AF-A0AA89BDF8-F1
#
_entry.id   AF-A0AA89BDF8-F1
#
_cell.length_a   1.000
_cell.length_b   1.000
_cell.length_c   1.000
_cell.angle_alpha   90.00
_cell.angle_beta   90.00
_cell.angle_gamma   90.00
#
_symmetry.space_group_name_H-M   'P 1'
#
loop_
_entity.id
_entity.type
_entity.pdbx_description
1 polymer ?
#
loop_
_entity_poly.entity_id
_entity_poly.type
_entity_poly.pdbx_seq_one_letter_code
_entity_poly.pdbx_strand_id
1 'polypeptide(L)'
;MSEVLNYFNKRAEKFLESHLDNGWSKCFAFMKEKVQGNHANLIQEGKDLLSYAIMNAEAIQKILKKYDKVHCSMKGQRFRSEAQSMHLEVLRSPFLYELMAFNINMREDKLESKRTTPKWFEDCSLHIGDGKPSLSINLSSSINFSADLTCSICLETVFDPVSLLCGHIYCYMCACSAASVTTIEGLKAANSKSRCPLCREDGVFEGAVHMDELSILLSRR
;
A
#
# COMPACT_ATOMS: atom_id res chain seq x y z
N MET A 1 -13.86 12.25 0.31
CA MET A 1 -12.62 11.44 0.20
C MET A 1 -12.56 10.40 1.32
N SER A 2 -12.79 10.79 2.57
CA SER A 2 -12.81 9.88 3.73
C SER A 2 -13.69 8.64 3.56
N GLU A 3 -14.91 8.76 3.03
CA GLU A 3 -15.79 7.61 2.80
C GLU A 3 -15.20 6.56 1.86
N VAL A 4 -14.58 7.03 0.75
CA VAL A 4 -13.90 6.17 -0.22
C VAL A 4 -12.71 5.46 0.44
N LEU A 5 -11.90 6.19 1.19
CA LEU A 5 -10.76 5.65 1.92
C LEU A 5 -11.20 4.62 2.97
N ASN A 6 -12.23 4.92 3.76
CA ASN A 6 -12.74 4.04 4.80
C ASN A 6 -13.32 2.75 4.20
N TYR A 7 -14.09 2.86 3.12
CA TYR A 7 -14.60 1.70 2.40
C TYR A 7 -13.45 0.83 1.86
N PHE A 8 -12.47 1.46 1.21
CA PHE A 8 -11.29 0.77 0.68
C PHE A 8 -10.51 0.06 1.78
N ASN A 9 -10.11 0.76 2.85
CA ASN A 9 -9.33 0.22 3.95
C ASN A 9 -10.04 -0.98 4.58
N LYS A 10 -11.31 -0.83 4.95
CA LYS A 10 -12.09 -1.91 5.57
C LYS A 10 -12.20 -3.15 4.68
N ARG A 11 -12.39 -2.95 3.37
CA ARG A 11 -12.53 -4.07 2.44
C ARG A 11 -11.20 -4.74 2.15
N ALA A 12 -10.13 -3.97 2.03
CA ALA A 12 -8.78 -4.44 1.77
C ALA A 12 -8.19 -5.18 2.98
N GLU A 13 -8.35 -4.63 4.18
CA GLU A 13 -7.97 -5.27 5.45
C GLU A 13 -8.61 -6.65 5.58
N LYS A 14 -9.94 -6.72 5.50
CA LYS A 14 -10.68 -7.98 5.57
C LYS A 14 -10.22 -9.00 4.51
N PHE A 15 -9.91 -8.52 3.30
CA PHE A 15 -9.41 -9.36 2.21
C PHE A 15 -8.03 -9.94 2.54
N LEU A 16 -7.11 -9.10 3.02
CA LEU A 16 -5.75 -9.49 3.38
C LEU A 16 -5.73 -10.43 4.59
N GLU A 17 -6.49 -10.13 5.64
CA GLU A 17 -6.66 -11.02 6.81
C GLU A 17 -7.15 -12.41 6.37
N SER A 18 -8.19 -12.45 5.53
CA SER A 18 -8.72 -13.72 5.00
C SER A 18 -7.70 -14.48 4.16
N HIS A 19 -6.79 -13.78 3.48
CA HIS A 19 -5.70 -14.40 2.73
C HIS A 19 -4.62 -14.98 3.64
N LEU A 20 -4.22 -14.24 4.67
CA LEU A 20 -3.19 -14.62 5.64
C LEU A 20 -3.65 -15.77 6.56
N ASP A 21 -4.88 -15.72 7.07
CA ASP A 21 -5.46 -16.73 7.98
C ASP A 21 -5.64 -18.10 7.32
N ASN A 22 -5.86 -18.11 6.00
CA ASN A 22 -5.94 -19.35 5.23
C ASN A 22 -4.57 -20.05 5.07
N GLY A 23 -3.49 -19.51 5.65
CA GLY A 23 -2.15 -20.10 5.64
C GLY A 23 -1.45 -20.01 4.28
N TRP A 24 -2.02 -19.25 3.34
CA TRP A 24 -1.51 -19.18 1.98
C TRP A 24 -0.18 -18.44 1.90
N SER A 25 0.05 -17.46 2.77
CA SER A 25 1.31 -16.72 2.87
C SER A 25 2.49 -17.58 3.30
N LYS A 26 2.31 -18.49 4.27
CA LYS A 26 3.38 -19.39 4.78
C LYS A 26 3.61 -20.63 3.92
N CYS A 27 2.58 -21.18 3.28
CA CYS A 27 2.71 -22.39 2.45
C CYS A 27 3.10 -22.14 0.99
N PHE A 28 3.08 -20.89 0.50
CA PHE A 28 3.29 -20.63 -0.93
C PHE A 28 4.71 -20.93 -1.44
N ALA A 29 5.73 -20.86 -0.58
CA ALA A 29 7.08 -21.30 -0.94
C ALA A 29 7.15 -22.81 -1.26
N PHE A 30 6.16 -23.59 -0.79
CA PHE A 30 6.16 -25.05 -0.89
C PHE A 30 5.05 -25.62 -1.80
N MET A 31 3.92 -24.94 -1.98
CA MET A 31 2.75 -25.48 -2.69
C MET A 31 2.33 -24.69 -3.93
N LYS A 32 3.28 -24.41 -4.83
CA LYS A 32 3.02 -23.75 -6.13
C LYS A 32 2.22 -24.61 -7.13
N GLU A 33 1.87 -25.87 -6.81
CA GLU A 33 1.35 -26.85 -7.80
C GLU A 33 -0.05 -27.41 -7.58
N LYS A 34 -0.75 -27.16 -6.47
CA LYS A 34 -2.08 -27.78 -6.25
C LYS A 34 -3.06 -26.82 -5.59
N VAL A 35 -4.00 -26.29 -6.39
CA VAL A 35 -5.44 -25.99 -6.11
C VAL A 35 -5.92 -24.89 -7.09
N GLN A 36 -6.33 -25.28 -8.29
CA GLN A 36 -6.45 -24.35 -9.43
C GLN A 36 -7.76 -23.52 -9.50
N GLY A 37 -8.75 -23.78 -8.63
CA GLY A 37 -10.09 -23.18 -8.74
C GLY A 37 -10.32 -21.92 -7.90
N ASN A 38 -9.89 -21.91 -6.64
CA ASN A 38 -10.18 -20.80 -5.71
C ASN A 38 -9.20 -19.62 -5.83
N HIS A 39 -7.99 -19.84 -6.37
CA HIS A 39 -6.98 -18.78 -6.49
C HIS A 39 -7.37 -17.71 -7.51
N ALA A 40 -8.01 -18.08 -8.62
CA ALA A 40 -8.38 -17.12 -9.67
C ALA A 40 -9.36 -16.05 -9.15
N ASN A 41 -10.31 -16.44 -8.31
CA ASN A 41 -11.29 -15.51 -7.73
C ASN A 41 -10.63 -14.54 -6.74
N LEU A 42 -9.70 -15.02 -5.90
CA LEU A 42 -8.98 -14.17 -4.95
C LEU A 42 -8.00 -13.22 -5.65
N ILE A 43 -7.31 -13.67 -6.69
CA ILE A 43 -6.49 -12.80 -7.54
C ILE A 43 -7.36 -11.73 -8.18
N GLN A 44 -8.54 -12.09 -8.69
CA GLN A 44 -9.45 -11.12 -9.30
C GLN A 44 -9.98 -10.12 -8.28
N GLU A 45 -10.36 -10.56 -7.09
CA GLU A 45 -10.81 -9.67 -6.01
C GLU A 45 -9.73 -8.68 -5.60
N GLY A 46 -8.47 -9.13 -5.47
CA GLY A 46 -7.33 -8.25 -5.22
C GLY A 46 -7.11 -7.22 -6.33
N LYS A 47 -7.29 -7.62 -7.60
CA LYS A 47 -7.24 -6.71 -8.77
C LYS A 47 -8.40 -5.71 -8.76
N ASP A 48 -9.60 -6.14 -8.37
CA ASP A 48 -10.79 -5.29 -8.31
C ASP A 48 -10.66 -4.23 -7.21
N LEU A 49 -10.09 -4.58 -6.05
CA LEU A 49 -9.81 -3.62 -4.97
C LEU A 49 -8.77 -2.58 -5.36
N LEU A 50 -7.69 -3.04 -6.00
CA LEU A 50 -6.68 -2.15 -6.55
C LEU A 50 -7.28 -1.21 -7.61
N SER A 51 -8.13 -1.77 -8.46
CA SER A 51 -8.87 -1.02 -9.47
C SER A 51 -9.78 0.04 -8.85
N TYR A 52 -10.50 -0.32 -7.79
CA TYR A 52 -11.34 0.61 -7.04
C TYR A 52 -10.53 1.79 -6.50
N ALA A 53 -9.39 1.53 -5.85
CA ALA A 53 -8.54 2.58 -5.29
C ALA A 53 -8.10 3.58 -6.36
N ILE A 54 -7.61 3.04 -7.47
CA ILE A 54 -7.08 3.81 -8.58
C ILE A 54 -8.18 4.64 -9.24
N MET A 55 -9.30 4.02 -9.65
CA MET A 55 -10.40 4.73 -10.31
C MET A 55 -10.93 5.87 -9.45
N ASN A 56 -11.07 5.65 -8.14
CA ASN A 56 -11.54 6.69 -7.23
C ASN A 56 -10.53 7.82 -7.08
N ALA A 57 -9.23 7.52 -6.97
CA ALA A 57 -8.19 8.54 -6.93
C ALA A 57 -8.19 9.40 -8.20
N GLU A 58 -8.37 8.77 -9.38
CA GLU A 58 -8.51 9.49 -10.64
C GLU A 58 -9.76 10.37 -10.68
N ALA A 59 -10.90 9.81 -10.32
CA ALA A 59 -12.19 10.47 -10.37
C ALA A 59 -12.15 11.73 -9.50
N ILE A 60 -11.64 11.61 -8.27
CA ILE A 60 -11.43 12.74 -7.36
C ILE A 60 -10.52 13.77 -8.00
N GLN A 61 -9.37 13.37 -8.56
CA GLN A 61 -8.45 14.32 -9.21
C GLN A 61 -9.11 15.06 -10.38
N LYS A 62 -9.86 14.34 -11.23
CA LYS A 62 -10.59 14.90 -12.37
C LYS A 62 -11.70 15.86 -11.91
N ILE A 63 -12.44 15.52 -10.85
CA ILE A 63 -13.48 16.38 -10.25
C ILE A 63 -12.87 17.69 -9.74
N LEU A 64 -11.78 17.62 -8.98
CA LEU A 64 -11.14 18.82 -8.42
C LEU A 64 -10.57 19.72 -9.52
N LYS A 65 -9.91 19.14 -10.54
CA LYS A 65 -9.45 19.87 -11.74
C LYS A 65 -10.62 20.53 -12.49
N LYS A 66 -11.74 19.82 -12.63
CA LYS A 66 -12.94 20.34 -13.30
C LYS A 66 -13.56 21.48 -12.50
N TYR A 67 -13.63 21.37 -11.17
CA TYR A 67 -14.11 22.43 -10.29
C TYR A 67 -13.31 23.72 -10.48
N ASP A 68 -11.98 23.62 -10.39
CA ASP A 68 -11.10 24.77 -10.56
C ASP A 68 -11.22 25.41 -11.94
N LYS A 69 -11.36 24.58 -12.99
CA LYS A 69 -11.59 25.06 -14.35
C LYS A 69 -12.94 25.78 -14.52
N VAL A 70 -14.02 25.26 -13.94
CA VAL A 70 -15.37 25.86 -14.06
C VAL A 70 -15.49 27.15 -13.26
N HIS A 71 -14.86 27.21 -12.09
CA HIS A 71 -14.97 28.35 -11.18
C HIS A 71 -13.79 29.34 -11.29
N CYS A 72 -12.86 29.14 -12.23
CA CYS A 72 -11.62 29.92 -12.35
C CYS A 72 -10.92 30.11 -10.99
N SER A 73 -10.79 29.01 -10.24
CA SER A 73 -10.39 29.01 -8.84
C SER A 73 -9.22 28.07 -8.57
N MET A 74 -8.66 28.13 -7.35
CA MET A 74 -7.65 27.19 -6.84
C MET A 74 -8.16 26.37 -5.65
N LYS A 75 -9.48 26.37 -5.40
CA LYS A 75 -10.08 25.73 -4.23
C LYS A 75 -9.99 24.21 -4.32
N GLY A 76 -10.14 23.62 -5.50
CA GLY A 76 -9.98 22.19 -5.72
C GLY A 76 -8.56 21.71 -5.42
N GLN A 77 -7.55 22.45 -5.88
CA GLN A 77 -6.15 22.16 -5.54
C GLN A 77 -5.89 22.30 -4.04
N ARG A 78 -6.36 23.37 -3.39
CA ARG A 78 -6.19 23.55 -1.94
C ARG A 78 -6.85 22.42 -1.14
N PHE A 79 -8.06 22.05 -1.50
CA PHE A 79 -8.76 20.91 -0.90
C PHE A 79 -7.98 19.61 -1.06
N ARG A 80 -7.32 19.40 -2.21
CA ARG A 80 -6.44 18.24 -2.40
C ARG A 80 -5.23 18.27 -1.48
N SER A 81 -4.52 19.40 -1.41
CA SER A 81 -3.36 19.54 -0.53
C SER A 81 -3.73 19.37 0.95
N GLU A 82 -4.88 19.88 1.36
CA GLU A 82 -5.42 19.69 2.70
C GLU A 82 -5.75 18.21 2.95
N ALA A 83 -6.47 17.55 2.04
CA ALA A 83 -6.76 16.13 2.13
C ALA A 83 -5.49 15.26 2.18
N GLN A 84 -4.43 15.65 1.46
CA GLN A 84 -3.13 15.00 1.54
C GLN A 84 -2.48 15.14 2.92
N SER A 85 -2.51 16.34 3.50
CA SER A 85 -2.00 16.58 4.86
C SER A 85 -2.81 15.86 5.94
N MET A 86 -4.07 15.54 5.65
CA MET A 86 -4.95 14.78 6.54
C MET A 86 -4.92 13.26 6.26
N HIS A 87 -4.02 12.78 5.38
CA HIS A 87 -3.91 11.37 5.00
C HIS A 87 -5.21 10.76 4.44
N LEU A 88 -6.03 11.56 3.74
CA LEU A 88 -7.34 11.15 3.20
C LEU A 88 -7.28 10.63 1.75
N GLU A 89 -6.11 10.58 1.13
CA GLU A 89 -5.93 10.03 -0.21
C GLU A 89 -5.77 8.50 -0.17
N VAL A 90 -6.58 7.77 -0.94
CA VAL A 90 -6.51 6.30 -1.06
C VAL A 90 -5.12 5.82 -1.48
N LEU A 91 -4.41 6.60 -2.29
CA LEU A 91 -3.05 6.28 -2.75
C LEU A 91 -1.99 6.29 -1.64
N ARG A 92 -2.32 6.79 -0.45
CA ARG A 92 -1.45 6.76 0.74
C ARG A 92 -1.84 5.70 1.75
N SER A 93 -2.90 4.94 1.47
CA SER A 93 -3.34 3.88 2.37
C SER A 93 -2.29 2.76 2.45
N PRO A 94 -1.92 2.28 3.66
CA PRO A 94 -1.04 1.11 3.81
C PRO A 94 -1.58 -0.12 3.08
N PHE A 95 -2.91 -0.30 3.07
CA PHE A 95 -3.53 -1.44 2.39
C PHE A 95 -3.35 -1.42 0.87
N LEU A 96 -3.07 -0.26 0.27
CA LEU A 96 -2.73 -0.20 -1.14
C LEU A 96 -1.39 -0.89 -1.42
N TYR A 97 -0.38 -0.65 -0.58
CA TYR A 97 0.94 -1.29 -0.71
C TYR A 97 0.84 -2.80 -0.54
N GLU A 98 0.08 -3.26 0.45
CA GLU A 98 -0.18 -4.69 0.66
C GLU A 98 -0.88 -5.33 -0.54
N LEU A 99 -1.92 -4.68 -1.08
CA LEU A 99 -2.61 -5.19 -2.28
C LEU A 99 -1.69 -5.21 -3.51
N MET A 100 -0.82 -4.22 -3.67
CA MET A 100 0.18 -4.23 -4.73
C MET A 100 1.15 -5.39 -4.56
N ALA A 101 1.66 -5.58 -3.34
CA ALA A 101 2.58 -6.66 -3.03
C ALA A 101 1.94 -8.03 -3.25
N PHE A 102 0.71 -8.23 -2.78
CA PHE A 102 -0.11 -9.41 -3.05
C PHE A 102 -0.23 -9.69 -4.55
N ASN A 103 -0.59 -8.68 -5.35
CA ASN A 103 -0.75 -8.85 -6.80
C ASN A 103 0.57 -9.23 -7.50
N ILE A 104 1.71 -8.73 -7.02
CA ILE A 104 3.04 -9.12 -7.53
C ILE A 104 3.38 -10.54 -7.06
N ASN A 105 3.17 -10.86 -5.78
CA ASN A 105 3.43 -12.17 -5.20
C ASN A 105 2.64 -13.29 -5.86
N MET A 106 1.42 -12.98 -6.31
CA MET A 106 0.49 -13.91 -6.96
C MET A 106 0.61 -13.92 -8.49
N ARG A 107 1.48 -13.08 -9.08
CA ARG A 107 1.73 -13.10 -10.53
C ARG A 107 2.42 -14.44 -10.86
N GLU A 108 1.68 -15.37 -11.49
CA GLU A 108 2.27 -16.61 -12.01
C GLU A 108 3.32 -16.25 -13.09
N ASP A 109 4.53 -16.82 -13.03
CA ASP A 109 5.57 -16.76 -14.08
C ASP A 109 5.16 -17.44 -15.40
N LYS A 110 3.86 -17.62 -15.66
CA LYS A 110 3.38 -18.27 -16.87
C LYS A 110 3.16 -17.25 -17.96
N LEU A 111 4.12 -17.26 -18.88
CA LEU A 111 3.96 -17.04 -20.32
C LEU A 111 2.48 -17.08 -20.74
N GLU A 112 1.97 -15.93 -21.19
CA GLU A 112 0.81 -15.82 -22.09
C GLU A 112 -0.45 -16.60 -21.68
N SER A 113 -1.20 -16.06 -20.72
CA SER A 113 -2.65 -16.31 -20.65
C SER A 113 -3.39 -15.04 -21.04
N LYS A 114 -3.74 -14.94 -22.32
CA LYS A 114 -4.70 -13.97 -22.86
C LYS A 114 -6.07 -14.15 -22.18
N ARG A 115 -6.28 -13.52 -21.02
CA ARG A 115 -7.62 -13.21 -20.50
C ARG A 115 -7.60 -11.86 -19.77
N THR A 116 -8.05 -10.85 -20.52
CA THR A 116 -8.85 -9.69 -20.07
C THR A 116 -8.61 -9.18 -18.64
N THR A 117 -7.36 -8.83 -18.31
CA THR A 117 -7.17 -7.68 -17.42
C THR A 117 -7.76 -6.45 -18.12
N PRO A 118 -8.52 -5.60 -17.42
CA PRO A 118 -9.00 -4.36 -18.01
C PRO A 118 -7.82 -3.59 -18.60
N LYS A 119 -7.92 -3.23 -19.89
CA LYS A 119 -6.87 -2.62 -20.72
C LYS A 119 -6.27 -1.32 -20.18
N TRP A 120 -6.81 -0.80 -19.07
CA TRP A 120 -6.39 0.44 -18.43
C TRP A 120 -5.46 0.22 -17.22
N PHE A 121 -5.32 -1.03 -16.74
CA PHE A 121 -4.42 -1.43 -15.66
C PHE A 121 -3.22 -2.17 -16.26
N GLU A 122 -2.07 -1.50 -16.29
CA GLU A 122 -0.84 -2.02 -16.89
C GLU A 122 0.23 -2.12 -15.77
N ASP A 123 0.08 -3.18 -14.97
CA ASP A 123 1.10 -3.78 -14.11
C ASP A 123 1.63 -3.00 -12.89
N CYS A 124 1.44 -3.60 -11.71
CA CYS A 124 2.28 -3.32 -10.54
C CYS A 124 3.68 -3.90 -10.78
N SER A 125 4.72 -3.10 -10.52
CA SER A 125 6.10 -3.52 -10.61
C SER A 125 6.88 -3.14 -9.36
N LEU A 126 7.82 -4.02 -9.00
CA LEU A 126 8.85 -3.75 -8.00
C LEU A 126 10.18 -3.58 -8.73
N HIS A 127 10.80 -2.42 -8.58
CA HIS A 127 12.12 -2.11 -9.10
C HIS A 127 13.12 -2.09 -7.94
N ILE A 128 14.10 -2.99 -7.99
CA ILE A 128 15.25 -3.03 -7.08
C ILE A 128 16.48 -2.81 -7.97
N GLY A 129 17.04 -1.61 -7.94
CA GLY A 129 18.30 -1.26 -8.61
C GLY A 129 19.30 -0.69 -7.60
N ASP A 130 20.51 -0.32 -8.06
CA ASP A 130 21.71 0.04 -7.28
C ASP A 130 21.60 1.27 -6.33
N GLY A 131 20.42 1.65 -5.87
CA GLY A 131 20.31 2.61 -4.78
C GLY A 131 18.92 2.91 -4.25
N LYS A 132 17.83 2.37 -4.81
CA LYS A 132 16.49 2.68 -4.30
C LYS A 132 15.42 1.62 -4.66
N PRO A 133 14.97 0.80 -3.70
CA PRO A 133 13.82 -0.08 -3.93
C PRO A 133 12.57 0.80 -4.10
N SER A 134 11.86 0.62 -5.21
CA SER A 134 10.62 1.35 -5.47
C SER A 134 9.51 0.43 -5.94
N LEU A 135 8.33 0.68 -5.40
CA LEU A 135 7.10 -0.01 -5.75
C LEU A 135 6.24 0.94 -6.58
N SER A 136 5.91 0.55 -7.80
CA SER A 136 5.20 1.41 -8.75
C SER A 136 3.98 0.75 -9.37
N ILE A 137 3.00 1.59 -9.70
CA ILE A 137 1.89 1.25 -10.60
C ILE A 137 1.96 2.20 -11.78
N ASN A 138 2.05 1.62 -12.97
CA ASN A 138 1.85 2.36 -14.20
C ASN A 138 0.37 2.28 -14.59
N LEU A 139 -0.23 3.43 -14.81
CA LEU A 139 -1.63 3.52 -15.21
C LEU A 139 -1.71 4.14 -16.60
N SER A 140 -2.57 3.57 -17.45
CA SER A 140 -2.85 4.09 -18.79
C SER A 140 -3.32 5.55 -18.83
N SER A 141 -3.68 6.12 -17.67
CA SER A 141 -4.32 7.42 -17.51
C SER A 141 -3.53 8.36 -16.59
N SER A 142 -2.34 8.83 -16.99
CA SER A 142 -1.63 9.99 -16.40
C SER A 142 -1.29 9.99 -14.89
N ILE A 143 -1.69 8.98 -14.11
CA ILE A 143 -1.31 8.82 -12.71
C ILE A 143 -0.23 7.75 -12.63
N ASN A 144 1.00 8.19 -12.38
CA ASN A 144 2.10 7.31 -12.00
C ASN A 144 2.19 7.33 -10.48
N PHE A 145 1.96 6.17 -9.85
CA PHE A 145 2.24 5.99 -8.44
C PHE A 145 3.60 5.30 -8.31
N SER A 146 4.50 5.90 -7.52
CA SER A 146 5.78 5.29 -7.16
C SER A 146 6.04 5.61 -5.70
N ALA A 147 6.32 4.58 -4.92
CA ALA A 147 6.68 4.70 -3.53
C ALA A 147 8.08 4.18 -3.28
N ASP A 148 8.83 4.97 -2.52
CA ASP A 148 10.14 4.62 -1.98
C ASP A 148 10.00 3.63 -0.84
N LEU A 149 10.69 2.50 -0.93
CA LEU A 149 10.74 1.47 0.11
C LEU A 149 12.03 1.54 0.94
N THR A 150 12.70 2.69 0.97
CA THR A 150 13.88 2.94 1.80
C THR A 150 13.45 3.40 3.18
N CYS A 151 13.95 2.73 4.22
CA CYS A 151 13.72 3.14 5.60
C CYS A 151 14.53 4.40 5.90
N SER A 152 13.86 5.49 6.27
CA SER A 152 14.53 6.78 6.56
C SER A 152 15.39 6.79 7.85
N ILE A 153 15.38 5.70 8.62
CA ILE A 153 16.21 5.56 9.84
C ILE A 153 17.52 4.84 9.53
N CYS A 154 17.45 3.63 8.94
CA CYS A 154 18.65 2.85 8.62
C CYS A 154 19.19 3.11 7.22
N LEU A 155 18.45 3.84 6.38
CA LEU A 155 18.77 4.18 4.98
C LEU A 155 18.89 2.96 4.04
N GLU A 156 18.47 1.79 4.51
CA GLU A 156 18.39 0.55 3.73
C GLU A 156 16.96 0.28 3.27
N THR A 157 16.79 -0.68 2.37
CA THR A 157 15.49 -1.27 2.04
C THR A 157 14.76 -1.69 3.32
N VAL A 158 13.47 -1.35 3.43
CA VAL A 158 12.67 -1.72 4.60
C VAL A 158 12.67 -3.23 4.81
N PHE A 159 12.99 -3.66 6.03
CA PHE A 159 12.93 -5.05 6.48
C PHE A 159 11.84 -5.19 7.54
N ASP A 160 10.97 -6.19 7.38
CA ASP A 160 9.74 -6.32 8.16
C ASP A 160 8.96 -4.98 8.23
N PRO A 161 8.48 -4.49 7.07
CA PRO A 161 7.92 -3.15 6.96
C PRO A 161 6.69 -2.95 7.83
N VAL A 162 6.65 -1.79 8.49
CA VAL A 162 5.46 -1.26 9.17
C VAL A 162 5.12 0.11 8.63
N SER A 163 3.83 0.36 8.42
CA SER A 163 3.31 1.68 8.08
C SER A 163 2.70 2.33 9.31
N LEU A 164 3.17 3.52 9.66
CA LEU A 164 2.58 4.33 10.73
C LEU A 164 1.26 4.95 10.29
N LEU A 165 0.45 5.46 11.22
CA LEU A 165 -0.85 6.11 10.89
C LEU A 165 -0.70 7.31 9.94
N CYS A 166 0.44 7.99 9.97
CA CYS A 166 0.78 9.07 9.03
C CYS A 166 1.23 8.56 7.64
N GLY A 167 1.11 7.26 7.36
CA GLY A 167 1.46 6.63 6.08
C GLY A 167 2.96 6.48 5.79
N HIS A 168 3.83 6.77 6.75
CA HIS A 168 5.28 6.59 6.59
C HIS A 168 5.69 5.17 6.95
N ILE A 169 6.54 4.57 6.12
CA ILE A 169 6.97 3.17 6.24
C ILE A 169 8.40 3.10 6.80
N TYR A 170 8.61 2.18 7.73
CA TYR A 170 9.89 1.91 8.38
C TYR A 170 10.10 0.41 8.54
N CYS A 171 11.33 -0.02 8.84
CA CYS A 171 11.55 -1.35 9.42
C CYS A 171 10.89 -1.43 10.80
N TYR A 172 10.33 -2.58 11.18
CA TYR A 172 9.72 -2.77 12.49
C TYR A 172 10.65 -2.39 13.65
N MET A 173 11.91 -2.86 13.61
CA MET A 173 12.91 -2.53 14.63
C MET A 173 13.23 -1.03 14.69
N CYS A 174 13.31 -0.38 13.52
CA CYS A 174 13.57 1.05 13.44
C CYS A 174 12.39 1.86 14.01
N ALA A 175 11.15 1.45 13.73
CA ALA A 175 9.96 2.06 14.30
C ALA A 175 9.91 1.88 15.83
N CYS A 176 10.23 0.69 16.35
CA CYS A 176 10.28 0.43 17.80
C CYS A 176 11.31 1.33 18.49
N SER A 177 12.51 1.43 17.91
CA SER A 177 13.56 2.33 18.39
C SER A 177 13.10 3.80 18.40
N ALA A 178 12.49 4.27 17.31
CA ALA A 178 11.95 5.63 17.23
C ALA A 178 10.83 5.90 18.24
N ALA A 179 10.02 4.89 18.56
CA ALA A 179 8.97 4.95 19.56
C ALA A 179 9.47 4.82 21.00
N SER A 180 10.77 4.51 21.21
CA SER A 180 11.37 4.19 22.51
C SER A 180 10.70 3.00 23.21
N VAL A 181 10.34 1.98 22.44
CA VAL A 181 9.76 0.71 22.93
C VAL A 181 10.61 -0.47 22.50
N THR A 182 10.56 -1.55 23.27
CA THR A 182 11.19 -2.81 22.87
C THR A 182 10.35 -3.52 21.80
N THR A 183 10.98 -4.38 21.01
CA THR A 183 10.28 -5.22 20.02
C THR A 183 9.28 -6.19 20.65
N ILE A 184 9.46 -6.50 21.94
CA ILE A 184 8.58 -7.38 22.73
C ILE A 184 7.31 -6.65 23.16
N GLU A 185 7.43 -5.40 23.61
CA GLU A 185 6.28 -4.55 23.94
C GLU A 185 5.49 -4.17 22.69
N GLY A 186 6.22 -3.95 21.58
CA GLY A 186 5.66 -3.59 20.29
C GLY A 186 5.17 -2.14 20.22
N LEU A 187 4.80 -1.72 19.01
CA LEU A 187 4.44 -0.32 18.70
C LEU A 187 3.16 0.16 19.41
N LYS A 188 2.30 -0.77 19.84
CA LYS A 188 1.08 -0.45 20.62
C LYS A 188 1.40 0.11 22.01
N ALA A 189 2.59 -0.18 22.56
CA ALA A 189 3.03 0.35 23.84
C ALA A 189 3.67 1.76 23.72
N ALA A 190 3.77 2.31 22.51
CA ALA A 190 4.40 3.60 22.28
C ALA A 190 3.65 4.72 23.01
N ASN A 191 4.41 5.68 23.54
CA ASN A 191 3.83 6.88 24.12
C ASN A 191 3.11 7.69 23.03
N SER A 192 1.92 8.23 23.33
CA SER A 192 1.18 9.09 22.39
C SER A 192 1.95 10.35 21.98
N LYS A 193 2.95 10.77 22.76
CA LYS A 193 3.86 11.88 22.43
C LYS A 193 5.01 11.50 21.49
N SER A 194 5.23 10.22 21.23
CA SER A 194 6.25 9.75 20.30
C SER A 194 5.89 10.19 18.87
N ARG A 195 6.88 10.71 18.14
CA ARG A 195 6.67 11.37 16.86
C ARG A 195 7.26 10.59 15.70
N CYS A 196 6.59 10.64 14.55
CA CYS A 196 7.13 10.17 13.28
C CYS A 196 8.48 10.87 12.98
N PRO A 197 9.56 10.13 12.68
CA PRO A 197 10.84 10.72 12.31
C PRO A 197 10.80 11.59 11.03
N LEU A 198 9.87 11.32 10.12
CA LEU A 198 9.73 12.05 8.85
C LEU A 198 8.82 13.28 8.97
N CYS A 199 7.58 13.11 9.42
CA CYS A 199 6.59 14.21 9.46
C CYS A 199 6.39 14.86 10.83
N ARG A 200 6.96 14.27 11.89
CA ARG A 200 6.85 14.75 13.29
C ARG A 200 5.44 14.76 13.88
N GLU A 201 4.46 14.15 13.20
CA GLU A 201 3.14 13.86 13.78
C GLU A 201 3.29 12.94 14.98
N ASP A 202 2.55 13.22 16.05
CA ASP A 202 2.49 12.43 17.28
C ASP A 202 1.35 11.40 17.22
N GLY A 203 1.35 10.44 18.14
CA GLY A 203 0.32 9.39 18.20
C GLY A 203 0.31 8.41 17.02
N VAL A 204 1.33 8.41 16.16
CA VAL A 204 1.31 7.66 14.90
C VAL A 204 1.64 6.16 15.03
N PHE A 205 2.15 5.72 16.19
CA PHE A 205 2.68 4.38 16.40
C PHE A 205 1.64 3.35 16.87
N GLU A 206 0.64 3.77 17.67
CA GLU A 206 -0.32 2.86 18.31
C GLU A 206 -1.16 2.06 17.30
N GLY A 207 -1.48 2.66 16.16
CA GLY A 207 -2.23 2.05 15.06
C GLY A 207 -1.37 1.66 13.86
N ALA A 208 -0.06 1.41 14.05
CA ALA A 208 0.80 0.99 12.97
C ALA A 208 0.34 -0.36 12.36
N VAL A 209 0.37 -0.44 11.03
CA VAL A 209 -0.02 -1.62 10.26
C VAL A 209 1.24 -2.39 9.86
N HIS A 210 1.32 -3.67 10.21
CA HIS A 210 2.35 -4.57 9.67
C HIS A 210 2.03 -4.91 8.22
N MET A 211 3.08 -4.91 7.39
CA MET A 211 2.96 -5.01 5.93
C MET A 211 3.47 -6.39 5.48
N ASP A 212 2.64 -7.42 5.71
CA ASP A 212 3.03 -8.83 5.55
C ASP A 212 3.31 -9.21 4.10
N GLU A 213 2.43 -8.84 3.16
CA GLU A 213 2.62 -9.12 1.73
C GLU A 213 3.83 -8.39 1.17
N LEU A 214 4.05 -7.15 1.61
CA LEU A 214 5.24 -6.39 1.24
C LEU A 214 6.51 -7.03 1.80
N SER A 215 6.48 -7.51 3.04
CA SER A 215 7.57 -8.26 3.66
C SER A 215 7.91 -9.52 2.85
N ILE A 216 6.90 -10.31 2.48
CA ILE A 216 7.06 -11.50 1.64
C ILE A 216 7.67 -11.13 0.30
N LEU A 217 7.16 -10.09 -0.35
CA LEU A 217 7.65 -9.64 -1.65
C LEU A 217 9.14 -9.25 -1.60
N LEU A 218 9.53 -8.49 -0.57
CA LEU A 218 10.92 -8.03 -0.39
C LEU A 218 11.87 -9.18 0.01
N SER A 219 11.38 -10.20 0.72
CA SER A 219 12.21 -11.36 1.10
C SER A 219 12.57 -12.30 -0.06
N ARG A 220 11.86 -12.20 -1.19
CA ARG A 220 12.02 -13.10 -2.35
C ARG A 220 13.05 -12.61 -3.38
N ARG A 221 13.64 -11.42 -3.22
CA ARG A 221 14.55 -10.78 -4.19
C ARG A 221 15.77 -10.21 -3.52
#